data_AF-A0A925MNF1-F1
#
_entry.id   AF-A0A925MNF1-F1
#
_cell.length_a   1.000
_cell.length_b   1.000
_cell.length_c   1.000
_cell.angle_alpha   90.00
_cell.angle_beta   90.00
_cell.angle_gamma   90.00
#
_symmetry.space_group_name_H-M   'P 1'
#
loop_
_entity.id
_entity.type
_entity.pdbx_description
1 polymer ?
#
loop_
_entity_poly.entity_id
_entity_poly.type
_entity_poly.pdbx_seq_one_letter_code
_entity_poly.pdbx_strand_id
1 'polypeptide(L)'
;MKKLINVLTVVSIAAAANFSMAATRVGDFSLLDQKGYFHQMSYYDNHKAIALLVQSNGSKATEKAVADFKSTQAKYKDQVKFFMINPSGTQQRDAVQKQIDQYGADIPVLMDDAQVVSESLGVKKTGEVFLLDPKSLTVIYRGRVEKHLDKAIDDVLAGHSVKKAKARVKGEKLAFEARQAHAKTKVSYSKDVAPILAENCARCHRENGIAPFAMNSYAAIKGWAPMIREVVRTKRMPPGQVDPHIGNFKETYTLTPAETQKLVHWVEAGAQKDDGADPLAALRWPATKWALGEPDLVVKVPPQKVPATGVLDYIRVDVPIEGLDRDRWVRASQYLAGDRTVLHHTLNNLIPPDAKKDARGAFLGGGDPNQARITAYIPGAQPQIEPPNTGGLLKKGSTLALQLHYTTNGKATTDASEIGLWFYPEGQVPAERMAGDCACIFTRGWQTIPPHNGDFEMTQTITVPKEAFI
;
A
#
# COMPACT_ATOMS: atom_id res chain seq x y z
N MET A 1 -74.41 -1.89 51.22
CA MET A 1 -74.12 -3.29 50.89
C MET A 1 -72.99 -3.35 49.88
N LYS A 2 -71.94 -4.13 50.21
CA LYS A 2 -70.87 -4.70 49.36
C LYS A 2 -69.98 -3.77 48.49
N LYS A 3 -68.72 -3.67 48.93
CA LYS A 3 -67.53 -3.34 48.14
C LYS A 3 -67.41 -4.28 46.93
N LEU A 4 -67.05 -3.74 45.76
CA LEU A 4 -66.58 -4.51 44.60
C LEU A 4 -65.23 -3.95 44.14
N ILE A 5 -64.24 -4.85 44.16
CA ILE A 5 -62.87 -4.68 43.72
C ILE A 5 -62.86 -4.77 42.19
N ASN A 6 -62.38 -3.74 41.50
CA ASN A 6 -62.07 -3.82 40.07
C ASN A 6 -60.57 -4.08 39.89
N VAL A 7 -60.26 -5.27 39.39
CA VAL A 7 -58.93 -5.69 38.92
C VAL A 7 -58.75 -5.11 37.52
N LEU A 8 -57.77 -4.23 37.33
CA LEU A 8 -57.36 -3.76 36.01
C LEU A 8 -56.23 -4.67 35.48
N THR A 9 -56.51 -5.44 34.45
CA THR A 9 -55.55 -6.29 33.76
C THR A 9 -54.70 -5.44 32.81
N VAL A 10 -53.39 -5.33 33.06
CA VAL A 10 -52.44 -4.70 32.13
C VAL A 10 -52.02 -5.74 31.09
N VAL A 11 -52.42 -5.53 29.83
CA VAL A 11 -51.95 -6.32 28.69
C VAL A 11 -50.66 -5.68 28.17
N SER A 12 -49.52 -6.33 28.46
CA SER A 12 -48.23 -5.96 27.88
C SER A 12 -48.12 -6.50 26.45
N ILE A 13 -48.16 -5.63 25.46
CA ILE A 13 -47.83 -5.95 24.06
C ILE A 13 -46.30 -5.99 23.94
N ALA A 14 -45.73 -7.19 23.92
CA ALA A 14 -44.33 -7.39 23.56
C ALA A 14 -44.18 -7.29 22.03
N ALA A 15 -43.74 -6.12 21.54
CA ALA A 15 -43.29 -5.98 20.16
C ALA A 15 -41.94 -6.70 20.00
N ALA A 16 -41.97 -7.93 19.49
CA ALA A 16 -40.75 -8.61 19.04
C ALA A 16 -40.22 -7.89 17.79
N ALA A 17 -39.21 -7.03 17.98
CA ALA A 17 -38.44 -6.48 16.89
C ALA A 17 -37.68 -7.63 16.20
N ASN A 18 -38.21 -8.07 15.05
CA ASN A 18 -37.47 -8.92 14.12
C ASN A 18 -36.30 -8.10 13.55
N PHE A 19 -35.13 -8.19 14.20
CA PHE A 19 -33.88 -7.77 13.59
C PHE A 19 -33.61 -8.67 12.39
N SER A 20 -34.02 -8.21 11.20
CA SER A 20 -33.48 -8.73 9.95
C SER A 20 -31.98 -8.51 9.99
N MET A 21 -31.19 -9.58 10.14
CA MET A 21 -29.74 -9.48 9.93
C MET A 21 -29.53 -9.04 8.47
N ALA A 22 -29.26 -7.74 8.31
CA ALA A 22 -28.83 -7.12 7.07
C ALA A 22 -27.73 -7.99 6.41
N ALA A 23 -27.66 -8.00 5.08
CA ALA A 23 -26.58 -8.68 4.38
C ALA A 23 -25.23 -8.24 4.96
N THR A 24 -24.39 -9.21 5.33
CA THR A 24 -23.09 -8.91 5.95
C THR A 24 -22.23 -8.16 4.94
N ARG A 25 -22.02 -6.87 5.17
CA ARG A 25 -21.07 -6.06 4.39
C ARG A 25 -19.67 -6.36 4.90
N VAL A 26 -18.81 -6.89 4.03
CA VAL A 26 -17.43 -7.26 4.36
C VAL A 26 -16.50 -6.04 4.24
N GLY A 27 -16.93 -5.06 3.45
CA GLY A 27 -16.09 -3.95 3.00
C GLY A 27 -15.06 -4.42 1.97
N ASP A 28 -14.38 -3.46 1.35
CA ASP A 28 -13.31 -3.78 0.40
C ASP A 28 -12.07 -4.33 1.09
N PHE A 29 -11.35 -5.14 0.34
CA PHE A 29 -10.12 -5.77 0.75
C PHE A 29 -9.27 -6.15 -0.46
N SER A 30 -7.97 -6.27 -0.21
CA SER A 30 -7.00 -6.70 -1.21
C SER A 30 -6.10 -7.77 -0.63
N LEU A 31 -5.90 -8.84 -1.41
CA LEU A 31 -5.01 -9.94 -1.05
C LEU A 31 -4.10 -10.24 -2.24
N LEU A 32 -2.90 -10.74 -1.94
CA LEU A 32 -2.05 -11.35 -2.94
C LEU A 32 -2.51 -12.80 -3.15
N ASP A 33 -2.48 -13.29 -4.38
CA ASP A 33 -2.67 -14.72 -4.62
C ASP A 33 -1.41 -15.54 -4.31
N GLN A 34 -1.49 -16.86 -4.46
CA GLN A 34 -0.36 -17.75 -4.24
C GLN A 34 0.81 -17.54 -5.21
N LYS A 35 0.60 -16.82 -6.33
CA LYS A 35 1.64 -16.44 -7.29
C LYS A 35 2.16 -15.01 -7.04
N GLY A 36 1.58 -14.28 -6.08
CA GLY A 36 1.95 -12.90 -5.75
C GLY A 36 1.18 -11.82 -6.52
N TYR A 37 0.16 -12.19 -7.30
CA TYR A 37 -0.67 -11.20 -7.99
C TYR A 37 -1.62 -10.48 -7.04
N PHE A 38 -1.72 -9.17 -7.20
CA PHE A 38 -2.58 -8.32 -6.39
C PHE A 38 -4.04 -8.36 -6.87
N HIS A 39 -4.96 -8.63 -5.93
CA HIS A 39 -6.39 -8.63 -6.20
C HIS A 39 -7.14 -7.75 -5.20
N GLN A 40 -7.68 -6.63 -5.66
CA GLN A 40 -8.63 -5.80 -4.90
C GLN A 40 -10.06 -6.08 -5.37
N MET A 41 -10.97 -6.37 -4.43
CA MET A 41 -12.30 -6.85 -4.80
C MET A 41 -13.11 -5.81 -5.57
N SER A 42 -12.97 -4.52 -5.25
CA SER A 42 -13.64 -3.44 -5.96
C SER A 42 -13.25 -3.29 -7.43
N TYR A 43 -12.11 -3.83 -7.87
CA TYR A 43 -11.68 -3.78 -9.28
C TYR A 43 -12.45 -4.78 -10.18
N TYR A 44 -13.26 -5.66 -9.58
CA TYR A 44 -14.09 -6.63 -10.29
C TYR A 44 -15.57 -6.20 -10.37
N ASP A 45 -15.87 -4.90 -10.24
CA ASP A 45 -17.23 -4.33 -10.30
C ASP A 45 -17.90 -4.42 -11.69
N ASN A 46 -17.11 -4.73 -12.72
CA ASN A 46 -17.56 -5.09 -14.06
C ASN A 46 -18.13 -6.51 -14.16
N HIS A 47 -17.94 -7.36 -13.14
CA HIS A 47 -18.56 -8.68 -13.06
C HIS A 47 -19.91 -8.61 -12.33
N LYS A 48 -20.75 -9.62 -12.52
CA LYS A 48 -22.06 -9.74 -11.83
C LYS A 48 -21.92 -10.23 -10.40
N ALA A 49 -20.87 -11.01 -10.12
CA ALA A 49 -20.55 -11.52 -8.79
C ALA A 49 -19.06 -11.89 -8.67
N ILE A 50 -18.59 -12.04 -7.42
CA ILE A 50 -17.30 -12.64 -7.09
C ILE A 50 -17.56 -13.90 -6.26
N ALA A 51 -17.06 -15.06 -6.70
CA ALA A 51 -17.16 -16.33 -5.99
C ALA A 51 -15.84 -16.65 -5.28
N LEU A 52 -15.91 -16.96 -3.98
CA LEU A 52 -14.77 -17.28 -3.11
C LEU A 52 -14.96 -18.66 -2.48
N LEU A 53 -14.19 -19.66 -2.90
CA LEU A 53 -14.15 -20.97 -2.25
C LEU A 53 -13.10 -20.99 -1.13
N VAL A 54 -13.49 -21.35 0.09
CA VAL A 54 -12.57 -21.50 1.23
C VAL A 54 -11.72 -22.75 1.02
N GLN A 55 -10.43 -22.52 0.83
CA GLN A 55 -9.40 -23.51 0.53
C GLN A 55 -8.48 -23.67 1.74
N SER A 56 -8.06 -24.91 2.01
CA SER A 56 -6.98 -25.20 2.94
C SER A 56 -6.24 -26.43 2.43
N ASN A 57 -4.92 -26.42 2.53
CA ASN A 57 -4.11 -27.58 2.12
C ASN A 57 -4.46 -28.81 2.96
N GLY A 58 -4.48 -29.98 2.33
CA GLY A 58 -4.84 -31.25 2.97
C GLY A 58 -6.32 -31.40 3.38
N SER A 59 -7.18 -30.41 3.11
CA SER A 59 -8.62 -30.51 3.42
C SER A 59 -9.34 -31.38 2.40
N LYS A 60 -9.97 -32.46 2.87
CA LYS A 60 -10.78 -33.35 2.01
C LYS A 60 -12.04 -32.67 1.52
N ALA A 61 -12.60 -31.77 2.33
CA ALA A 61 -13.77 -31.00 1.93
C ALA A 61 -13.45 -29.97 0.84
N THR A 62 -12.28 -29.34 0.92
CA THR A 62 -11.76 -28.48 -0.14
C THR A 62 -11.57 -29.28 -1.42
N GLU A 63 -10.82 -30.38 -1.36
CA GLU A 63 -10.55 -31.26 -2.51
C GLU A 63 -11.85 -31.66 -3.23
N LYS A 64 -12.86 -32.11 -2.48
CA LYS A 64 -14.17 -32.46 -3.04
C LYS A 64 -14.88 -31.25 -3.67
N ALA A 65 -14.83 -30.09 -3.03
CA ALA A 65 -15.52 -28.89 -3.50
C ALA A 65 -14.87 -28.28 -4.76
N VAL A 66 -13.55 -28.46 -4.94
CA VAL A 66 -12.80 -27.88 -6.07
C VAL A 66 -13.31 -28.41 -7.41
N ALA A 67 -13.63 -29.70 -7.51
CA ALA A 67 -14.13 -30.29 -8.75
C ALA A 67 -15.45 -29.63 -9.22
N ASP A 68 -16.42 -29.49 -8.31
CA ASP A 68 -17.68 -28.80 -8.59
C ASP A 68 -17.43 -27.30 -8.88
N PHE A 69 -16.50 -26.68 -8.15
CA PHE A 69 -16.24 -25.25 -8.28
C PHE A 69 -15.62 -24.90 -9.62
N LYS A 70 -14.73 -25.76 -10.14
CA LYS A 70 -14.20 -25.66 -11.52
C LYS A 70 -15.31 -25.81 -12.56
N SER A 71 -16.26 -26.73 -12.35
CA SER A 71 -17.40 -26.90 -13.26
C SER A 71 -18.26 -25.64 -13.30
N THR A 72 -18.59 -25.07 -12.14
CA THR A 72 -19.30 -23.78 -12.06
C THR A 72 -18.48 -22.64 -12.69
N GLN A 73 -17.18 -22.57 -12.43
CA GLN A 73 -16.30 -21.56 -13.05
C GLN A 73 -16.36 -21.65 -14.58
N ALA A 74 -16.21 -22.85 -15.15
CA ALA A 74 -16.22 -23.05 -16.60
C ALA A 74 -17.54 -22.55 -17.24
N LYS A 75 -18.65 -22.64 -16.51
CA LYS A 75 -19.98 -22.19 -16.96
C LYS A 75 -20.18 -20.68 -16.87
N TYR A 76 -19.59 -20.00 -15.88
CA TYR A 76 -19.90 -18.59 -15.57
C TYR A 76 -18.71 -17.62 -15.57
N LYS A 77 -17.51 -18.06 -15.95
CA LYS A 77 -16.26 -17.25 -15.88
C LYS A 77 -16.33 -15.89 -16.59
N ASP A 78 -17.18 -15.76 -17.61
CA ASP A 78 -17.32 -14.52 -18.39
C ASP A 78 -18.27 -13.50 -17.70
N GLN A 79 -19.03 -13.93 -16.68
CA GLN A 79 -19.93 -13.06 -15.90
C GLN A 79 -19.55 -12.95 -14.43
N VAL A 80 -18.83 -13.93 -13.87
CA VAL A 80 -18.50 -14.05 -12.45
C VAL A 80 -17.00 -14.24 -12.30
N LYS A 81 -16.38 -13.48 -11.39
CA LYS A 81 -14.97 -13.66 -11.06
C LYS A 81 -14.82 -14.75 -10.01
N PHE A 82 -13.92 -15.71 -10.24
CA PHE A 82 -13.70 -16.84 -9.33
C PHE A 82 -12.34 -16.76 -8.66
N PHE A 83 -12.35 -17.03 -7.37
CA PHE A 83 -11.18 -17.12 -6.51
C PHE A 83 -11.36 -18.26 -5.51
N MET A 84 -10.26 -18.78 -5.01
CA MET A 84 -10.21 -19.46 -3.72
C MET A 84 -9.65 -18.49 -2.68
N ILE A 85 -9.90 -18.73 -1.39
CA ILE A 85 -9.29 -17.99 -0.29
C ILE A 85 -8.70 -18.97 0.71
N ASN A 86 -7.43 -18.77 1.08
CA ASN A 86 -6.74 -19.59 2.07
C ASN A 86 -6.60 -18.82 3.39
N PRO A 87 -7.30 -19.25 4.47
CA PRO A 87 -7.26 -18.60 5.78
C PRO A 87 -6.25 -19.23 6.74
N SER A 88 -5.29 -20.04 6.28
CA SER A 88 -4.39 -20.82 7.16
C SER A 88 -3.46 -19.94 8.00
N GLY A 89 -3.13 -18.73 7.54
CA GLY A 89 -2.15 -17.86 8.20
C GLY A 89 -0.70 -18.35 8.08
N THR A 90 -0.42 -19.37 7.25
CA THR A 90 0.89 -20.02 7.23
C THR A 90 1.91 -19.33 6.33
N GLN A 91 1.51 -18.39 5.46
CA GLN A 91 2.40 -17.71 4.49
C GLN A 91 3.12 -18.67 3.52
N GLN A 92 2.62 -19.90 3.35
CA GLN A 92 3.26 -20.95 2.53
C GLN A 92 2.69 -21.00 1.10
N ARG A 93 2.99 -19.98 0.30
CA ARG A 93 2.49 -19.87 -1.09
C ARG A 93 2.87 -21.04 -1.98
N ASP A 94 4.13 -21.49 -1.93
CA ASP A 94 4.59 -22.63 -2.73
C ASP A 94 3.84 -23.93 -2.39
N ALA A 95 3.51 -24.13 -1.11
CA ALA A 95 2.73 -25.28 -0.70
C ALA A 95 1.29 -25.18 -1.22
N VAL A 96 0.70 -23.99 -1.20
CA VAL A 96 -0.63 -23.74 -1.81
C VAL A 96 -0.58 -23.99 -3.31
N GLN A 97 0.42 -23.48 -4.03
CA GLN A 97 0.55 -23.71 -5.47
C GLN A 97 0.65 -25.21 -5.79
N LYS A 98 1.50 -25.97 -5.08
CA LYS A 98 1.60 -27.43 -5.23
C LYS A 98 0.26 -28.14 -5.00
N GLN A 99 -0.52 -27.68 -4.02
CA GLN A 99 -1.84 -28.24 -3.73
C GLN A 99 -2.86 -27.93 -4.85
N ILE A 100 -2.81 -26.73 -5.43
CA ILE A 100 -3.65 -26.33 -6.56
C ILE A 100 -3.32 -27.13 -7.82
N ASP A 101 -2.03 -27.38 -8.08
CA ASP A 101 -1.57 -28.23 -9.19
C ASP A 101 -2.12 -29.66 -9.03
N GLN A 102 -2.13 -30.20 -7.81
CA GLN A 102 -2.72 -31.52 -7.52
C GLN A 102 -4.23 -31.56 -7.77
N TYR A 103 -4.95 -30.46 -7.56
CA TYR A 103 -6.37 -30.36 -7.92
C TYR A 103 -6.59 -30.18 -9.43
N GLY A 104 -5.52 -29.97 -10.20
CA GLY A 104 -5.56 -29.58 -11.61
C GLY A 104 -6.39 -28.31 -11.84
N ALA A 105 -6.35 -27.37 -10.89
CA ALA A 105 -7.10 -26.12 -10.95
C ALA A 105 -6.18 -24.96 -11.36
N ASP A 106 -6.73 -23.93 -12.00
CA ASP A 106 -6.03 -22.67 -12.30
C ASP A 106 -6.82 -21.46 -11.76
N ILE A 107 -7.44 -21.66 -10.60
CA ILE A 107 -8.19 -20.61 -9.90
C ILE A 107 -7.24 -19.93 -8.91
N PRO A 108 -7.05 -18.60 -8.97
CA PRO A 108 -6.19 -17.92 -8.02
C PRO A 108 -6.67 -18.10 -6.58
N VAL A 109 -5.73 -18.34 -5.67
CA VAL A 109 -5.96 -18.54 -4.24
C VAL A 109 -5.46 -17.31 -3.49
N LEU A 110 -6.40 -16.50 -3.01
CA LEU A 110 -6.11 -15.33 -2.21
C LEU A 110 -5.54 -15.76 -0.85
N MET A 111 -4.34 -15.25 -0.52
CA MET A 111 -3.60 -15.56 0.70
C MET A 111 -4.02 -14.60 1.82
N ASP A 112 -4.90 -15.05 2.72
CA ASP A 112 -5.36 -14.25 3.86
C ASP A 112 -4.52 -14.54 5.12
N ASP A 113 -3.23 -14.19 5.05
CA ASP A 113 -2.26 -14.53 6.09
C ASP A 113 -2.57 -13.89 7.45
N ALA A 114 -3.13 -12.67 7.44
CA ALA A 114 -3.59 -12.00 8.65
C ALA A 114 -4.95 -12.53 9.15
N GLN A 115 -5.67 -13.31 8.34
CA GLN A 115 -6.97 -13.92 8.64
C GLN A 115 -8.15 -12.92 8.81
N VAL A 116 -7.88 -11.62 8.82
CA VAL A 116 -8.89 -10.56 9.07
C VAL A 116 -9.98 -10.50 8.00
N VAL A 117 -9.70 -10.95 6.77
CA VAL A 117 -10.69 -10.99 5.69
C VAL A 117 -11.65 -12.15 5.89
N SER A 118 -11.12 -13.35 6.13
CA SER A 118 -11.89 -14.56 6.38
C SER A 118 -12.73 -14.45 7.66
N GLU A 119 -12.20 -13.78 8.67
CA GLU A 119 -12.95 -13.40 9.87
C GLU A 119 -14.13 -12.47 9.58
N SER A 120 -13.94 -11.48 8.70
CA SER A 120 -14.98 -10.53 8.27
C SER A 120 -16.06 -11.20 7.40
N LEU A 121 -15.65 -12.14 6.55
CA LEU A 121 -16.56 -13.03 5.80
C LEU A 121 -17.30 -14.00 6.74
N GLY A 122 -16.81 -14.17 7.97
CA GLY A 122 -17.33 -15.12 8.93
C GLY A 122 -17.12 -16.56 8.49
N VAL A 123 -16.02 -16.86 7.80
CA VAL A 123 -15.59 -18.20 7.42
C VAL A 123 -15.60 -19.10 8.65
N LYS A 124 -16.04 -20.35 8.50
CA LYS A 124 -16.06 -21.32 9.63
C LYS A 124 -15.52 -22.68 9.26
N LYS A 125 -15.56 -23.02 7.97
CA LYS A 125 -15.22 -24.34 7.47
C LYS A 125 -14.58 -24.25 6.10
N THR A 126 -13.71 -25.20 5.82
CA THR A 126 -13.16 -25.49 4.50
C THR A 126 -14.24 -25.99 3.54
N GLY A 127 -14.05 -25.80 2.23
CA GLY A 127 -15.00 -26.20 1.19
C GLY A 127 -16.31 -25.41 1.17
N GLU A 128 -16.42 -24.36 1.99
CA GLU A 128 -17.53 -23.41 1.95
C GLU A 128 -17.28 -22.38 0.86
N VAL A 129 -18.32 -21.99 0.12
CA VAL A 129 -18.22 -20.96 -0.92
C VAL A 129 -19.07 -19.74 -0.55
N PHE A 130 -18.55 -18.56 -0.88
CA PHE A 130 -19.21 -17.27 -0.75
C PHE A 130 -19.41 -16.67 -2.13
N LEU A 131 -20.54 -16.01 -2.33
CA LEU A 131 -20.77 -15.15 -3.48
C LEU A 131 -20.94 -13.72 -2.96
N LEU A 132 -20.17 -12.80 -3.51
CA LEU A 132 -20.18 -11.38 -3.19
C LEU A 132 -20.78 -10.59 -4.35
N ASP A 133 -21.58 -9.58 -4.02
CA ASP A 133 -21.89 -8.50 -4.95
C ASP A 133 -20.68 -7.54 -5.02
N PRO A 134 -20.06 -7.31 -6.19
CA PRO A 134 -18.79 -6.59 -6.28
C PRO A 134 -18.93 -5.08 -6.09
N LYS A 135 -20.15 -4.52 -6.22
CA LYS A 135 -20.40 -3.08 -6.04
C LYS A 135 -20.60 -2.72 -4.58
N SER A 136 -21.37 -3.54 -3.87
CA SER A 136 -21.71 -3.33 -2.45
C SER A 136 -20.76 -4.06 -1.50
N LEU A 137 -20.06 -5.09 -1.99
CA LEU A 137 -19.18 -6.00 -1.24
C LEU A 137 -19.92 -6.65 -0.07
N THR A 138 -21.15 -7.06 -0.36
CA THR A 138 -22.02 -7.79 0.56
C THR A 138 -22.06 -9.26 0.19
N VAL A 139 -22.14 -10.13 1.20
CA VAL A 139 -22.30 -11.58 0.99
C VAL A 139 -23.74 -11.85 0.57
N ILE A 140 -23.93 -12.23 -0.69
CA ILE A 140 -25.25 -12.56 -1.27
C ILE A 140 -25.55 -14.06 -1.18
N TYR A 141 -24.52 -14.90 -1.17
CA TYR A 141 -24.65 -16.35 -0.95
C TYR A 141 -23.50 -16.87 -0.07
N ARG A 142 -23.81 -17.87 0.74
CA ARG A 142 -22.85 -18.63 1.53
C ARG A 142 -23.33 -20.07 1.61
N GLY A 143 -22.50 -21.05 1.30
CA GLY A 143 -22.91 -22.46 1.44
C GLY A 143 -22.04 -23.45 0.70
N ARG A 144 -22.69 -24.47 0.14
CA ARG A 144 -22.07 -25.52 -0.67
C ARG A 144 -21.84 -25.04 -2.10
N VAL A 145 -20.92 -25.69 -2.80
CA VAL A 145 -20.73 -25.52 -4.25
C VAL A 145 -21.88 -26.24 -4.96
N GLU A 146 -21.69 -27.47 -5.46
CA GLU A 146 -22.72 -28.33 -6.07
C GLU A 146 -23.78 -27.54 -6.90
N LYS A 147 -25.03 -28.00 -6.94
CA LYS A 147 -26.12 -27.31 -7.67
C LYS A 147 -26.57 -25.99 -7.02
N HIS A 148 -26.09 -25.68 -5.82
CA HIS A 148 -26.56 -24.54 -5.05
C HIS A 148 -25.89 -23.23 -5.48
N LEU A 149 -24.59 -23.27 -5.80
CA LEU A 149 -23.86 -22.12 -6.30
C LEU A 149 -24.34 -21.72 -7.70
N ASP A 150 -24.50 -22.69 -8.61
CA ASP A 150 -25.09 -22.46 -9.95
C ASP A 150 -26.43 -21.73 -9.85
N LYS A 151 -27.33 -22.24 -9.01
CA LYS A 151 -28.63 -21.61 -8.81
C LYS A 151 -28.51 -20.18 -8.27
N ALA A 152 -27.61 -19.95 -7.31
CA ALA A 152 -27.40 -18.62 -6.75
C ALA A 152 -26.86 -17.64 -7.80
N ILE A 153 -25.95 -18.09 -8.66
CA ILE A 153 -25.44 -17.30 -9.78
C ILE A 153 -26.55 -17.02 -10.79
N ASP A 154 -27.33 -18.03 -11.19
CA ASP A 154 -28.48 -17.85 -12.10
C ASP A 154 -29.48 -16.83 -11.56
N ASP A 155 -29.80 -16.89 -10.26
CA ASP A 155 -30.69 -15.93 -9.60
C ASP A 155 -30.07 -14.50 -9.67
N VAL A 156 -28.76 -14.32 -9.45
CA VAL A 156 -28.07 -13.02 -9.60
C VAL A 156 -28.13 -12.50 -11.04
N LEU A 157 -27.84 -13.35 -12.02
CA LEU A 157 -27.83 -12.99 -13.44
C LEU A 157 -29.22 -12.57 -13.93
N ALA A 158 -30.27 -13.20 -13.38
CA ALA A 158 -31.67 -12.85 -13.64
C ALA A 158 -32.16 -11.62 -12.84
N GLY A 159 -31.34 -11.03 -11.96
CA GLY A 159 -31.76 -9.93 -11.08
C GLY A 159 -32.73 -10.35 -9.97
N HIS A 160 -32.80 -11.65 -9.67
CA HIS A 160 -33.62 -12.21 -8.61
C HIS A 160 -32.91 -12.15 -7.25
N SER A 161 -33.69 -12.11 -6.17
CA SER A 161 -33.14 -12.24 -4.83
C SER A 161 -32.58 -13.65 -4.61
N VAL A 162 -31.30 -13.77 -4.26
CA VAL A 162 -30.71 -15.06 -3.89
C VAL A 162 -31.29 -15.51 -2.55
N LYS A 163 -31.94 -16.68 -2.54
CA LYS A 163 -32.35 -17.29 -1.26
C LYS A 163 -31.08 -17.60 -0.47
N LYS A 164 -30.93 -16.99 0.72
CA LYS A 164 -29.81 -17.26 1.63
C LYS A 164 -29.73 -18.77 1.89
N ALA A 165 -28.83 -19.45 1.19
CA ALA A 165 -28.58 -20.85 1.50
C ALA A 165 -27.96 -20.90 2.90
N LYS A 166 -28.54 -21.69 3.78
CA LYS A 166 -27.89 -22.17 5.01
C LYS A 166 -27.55 -23.64 4.84
N ALA A 167 -27.14 -24.05 3.64
CA ALA A 167 -26.77 -25.42 3.38
C ALA A 167 -25.49 -25.72 4.17
N ARG A 168 -25.59 -26.58 5.20
CA ARG A 168 -24.47 -26.92 6.06
C ARG A 168 -23.36 -27.58 5.23
N VAL A 169 -22.19 -26.95 5.23
CA VAL A 169 -20.97 -27.54 4.66
C VAL A 169 -20.38 -28.54 5.65
N LYS A 170 -20.03 -29.73 5.16
CA LYS A 170 -19.33 -30.78 5.93
C LYS A 170 -17.81 -30.64 5.71
N GLY A 171 -17.26 -29.50 6.11
CA GLY A 171 -15.82 -29.23 6.09
C GLY A 171 -15.17 -29.31 7.46
N GLU A 172 -13.83 -29.42 7.45
CA GLU A 172 -12.99 -29.23 8.62
C GLU A 172 -13.23 -27.83 9.21
N LYS A 173 -13.22 -27.73 10.54
CA LYS A 173 -13.43 -26.44 11.22
C LYS A 173 -12.18 -25.59 11.12
N LEU A 174 -12.36 -24.31 10.85
CA LEU A 174 -11.30 -23.30 10.92
C LEU A 174 -11.45 -22.50 12.21
N ALA A 175 -10.34 -22.26 12.89
CA ALA A 175 -10.29 -21.50 14.13
C ALA A 175 -9.40 -20.27 13.95
N PHE A 176 -9.90 -19.13 14.43
CA PHE A 176 -9.20 -17.85 14.40
C PHE A 176 -8.70 -17.55 15.81
N GLU A 177 -7.58 -18.16 16.17
CA GLU A 177 -7.04 -18.11 17.53
C GLU A 177 -6.63 -16.70 17.93
N ALA A 178 -6.00 -15.93 17.02
CA ALA A 178 -5.61 -14.54 17.27
C ALA A 178 -6.82 -13.66 17.60
N ARG A 179 -7.94 -13.80 16.87
CA ARG A 179 -9.19 -13.10 17.17
C ARG A 179 -9.72 -13.43 18.55
N GLN A 180 -9.78 -14.71 18.90
CA GLN A 180 -10.25 -15.17 20.21
C GLN A 180 -9.35 -14.64 21.34
N ALA A 181 -8.04 -14.70 21.15
CA ALA A 181 -7.06 -14.18 22.08
C ALA A 181 -7.23 -12.66 22.25
N HIS A 182 -7.26 -11.89 21.17
CA HIS A 182 -7.42 -10.43 21.18
C HIS A 182 -8.77 -10.00 21.79
N ALA A 183 -9.85 -10.75 21.59
CA ALA A 183 -11.13 -10.49 22.24
C ALA A 183 -11.08 -10.76 23.76
N LYS A 184 -10.31 -11.77 24.20
CA LYS A 184 -10.16 -12.12 25.62
C LYS A 184 -9.23 -11.16 26.36
N THR A 185 -8.06 -10.85 25.78
CA THR A 185 -7.04 -10.01 26.43
C THR A 185 -7.28 -8.52 26.23
N LYS A 186 -8.07 -8.15 25.20
CA LYS A 186 -8.25 -6.79 24.68
C LYS A 186 -6.93 -6.19 24.17
N VAL A 187 -6.91 -5.80 22.90
CA VAL A 187 -5.75 -5.13 22.31
C VAL A 187 -5.59 -3.74 22.94
N SER A 188 -4.39 -3.45 23.44
CA SER A 188 -4.07 -2.19 24.12
C SER A 188 -3.68 -1.11 23.11
N TYR A 189 -4.30 0.07 23.19
CA TYR A 189 -3.87 1.21 22.36
C TYR A 189 -2.40 1.56 22.61
N SER A 190 -2.01 1.70 23.89
CA SER A 190 -0.69 2.20 24.27
C SER A 190 0.43 1.18 24.07
N LYS A 191 0.17 -0.10 24.29
CA LYS A 191 1.19 -1.17 24.22
C LYS A 191 1.24 -1.90 22.89
N ASP A 192 0.11 -2.01 22.19
CA ASP A 192 0.02 -2.78 20.95
C ASP A 192 -0.09 -1.88 19.72
N VAL A 193 -0.99 -0.90 19.73
CA VAL A 193 -1.33 -0.13 18.51
C VAL A 193 -0.42 1.07 18.29
N ALA A 194 -0.17 1.88 19.31
CA ALA A 194 0.64 3.07 19.19
C ALA A 194 2.08 2.76 18.73
N PRO A 195 2.75 1.68 19.17
CA PRO A 195 4.05 1.29 18.62
C PRO A 195 4.01 0.94 17.13
N ILE A 196 2.98 0.23 16.68
CA ILE A 196 2.80 -0.11 15.25
C ILE A 196 2.67 1.17 14.42
N LEU A 197 1.84 2.12 14.88
CA LEU A 197 1.64 3.39 14.20
C LEU A 197 2.88 4.27 14.23
N ALA A 198 3.60 4.31 15.36
CA ALA A 198 4.84 5.07 15.50
C ALA A 198 5.92 4.60 14.52
N GLU A 199 6.11 3.28 14.40
CA GLU A 199 7.15 2.69 13.56
C GLU A 199 6.80 2.79 12.07
N ASN A 200 5.56 2.42 11.70
CA ASN A 200 5.19 2.21 10.30
C ASN A 200 4.45 3.39 9.65
N CYS A 201 3.87 4.31 10.44
CA CYS A 201 2.97 5.33 9.90
C CYS A 201 3.38 6.76 10.25
N ALA A 202 3.80 7.01 11.49
CA ALA A 202 3.99 8.35 12.02
C ALA A 202 5.14 9.11 11.36
N ARG A 203 6.11 8.42 10.75
CA ARG A 203 7.20 9.05 9.96
C ARG A 203 6.66 9.91 8.82
N CYS A 204 5.66 9.39 8.10
CA CYS A 204 4.98 10.10 7.02
C CYS A 204 3.80 10.92 7.55
N HIS A 205 3.04 10.37 8.50
CA HIS A 205 1.93 11.00 9.21
C HIS A 205 2.40 11.79 10.43
N ARG A 206 3.24 12.78 10.20
CA ARG A 206 3.61 13.79 11.21
C ARG A 206 3.24 15.18 10.73
N GLU A 207 3.25 16.12 11.64
CA GLU A 207 3.10 17.54 11.29
C GLU A 207 4.18 17.94 10.29
N ASN A 208 3.78 18.64 9.23
CA ASN A 208 4.62 18.99 8.07
C ASN A 208 5.23 17.78 7.33
N GLY A 209 4.77 16.56 7.62
CA GLY A 209 5.08 15.35 6.85
C GLY A 209 4.37 15.34 5.49
N ILE A 210 4.54 14.26 4.73
CA ILE A 210 3.92 14.11 3.41
C ILE A 210 2.45 13.68 3.48
N ALA A 211 2.04 13.01 4.57
CA ALA A 211 0.69 12.51 4.68
C ALA A 211 -0.30 13.62 5.06
N PRO A 212 -1.60 13.48 4.73
CA PRO A 212 -2.58 14.57 4.86
C PRO A 212 -2.96 14.92 6.31
N PHE A 213 -2.55 14.12 7.29
CA PHE A 213 -2.78 14.39 8.71
C PHE A 213 -1.69 13.78 9.59
N ALA A 214 -1.53 14.34 10.79
CA ALA A 214 -0.57 13.87 11.78
C ALA A 214 -1.17 12.79 12.71
N MET A 215 -0.44 11.70 12.90
CA MET A 215 -0.70 10.62 13.85
C MET A 215 0.00 10.91 15.19
N ASN A 216 -0.32 12.05 15.81
CA ASN A 216 0.35 12.56 17.01
C ASN A 216 -0.54 12.53 18.27
N SER A 217 -1.74 11.95 18.19
CA SER A 217 -2.61 11.77 19.35
C SER A 217 -3.65 10.67 19.15
N TYR A 218 -4.10 10.05 20.24
CA TYR A 218 -5.18 9.08 20.29
C TYR A 218 -6.46 9.64 19.69
N ALA A 219 -6.78 10.91 19.97
CA ALA A 219 -7.98 11.56 19.44
C ALA A 219 -7.96 11.59 17.91
N ALA A 220 -6.81 11.94 17.32
CA ALA A 220 -6.61 11.87 15.87
C ALA A 220 -6.77 10.41 15.38
N ILE A 221 -6.04 9.45 15.98
CA ILE A 221 -6.13 8.04 15.55
C ILE A 221 -7.55 7.50 15.64
N LYS A 222 -8.28 7.81 16.71
CA LYS A 222 -9.67 7.39 16.89
C LYS A 222 -10.57 7.93 15.79
N GLY A 223 -10.42 9.20 15.44
CA GLY A 223 -11.20 9.82 14.35
C GLY A 223 -10.95 9.17 12.99
N TRP A 224 -9.71 8.73 12.74
CA TRP A 224 -9.30 8.08 11.49
C TRP A 224 -9.39 6.54 11.54
N ALA A 225 -9.74 5.93 12.67
CA ALA A 225 -9.68 4.48 12.88
C ALA A 225 -10.43 3.66 11.80
N PRO A 226 -11.66 4.03 11.38
CA PRO A 226 -12.35 3.32 10.28
C PRO A 226 -11.57 3.38 8.97
N MET A 227 -10.97 4.53 8.64
CA MET A 227 -10.16 4.70 7.43
C MET A 227 -8.85 3.92 7.54
N ILE A 228 -8.17 3.94 8.69
CA ILE A 228 -6.95 3.15 8.93
C ILE A 228 -7.23 1.66 8.66
N ARG A 229 -8.32 1.12 9.21
CA ARG A 229 -8.73 -0.26 8.94
C ARG A 229 -8.98 -0.49 7.45
N GLU A 230 -9.64 0.43 6.76
CA GLU A 230 -9.92 0.32 5.32
C GLU A 230 -8.62 0.30 4.49
N VAL A 231 -7.74 1.29 4.65
CA VAL A 231 -6.52 1.41 3.84
C VAL A 231 -5.53 0.27 4.08
N VAL A 232 -5.49 -0.28 5.30
CA VAL A 232 -4.68 -1.47 5.62
C VAL A 232 -5.29 -2.71 4.96
N ARG A 233 -6.61 -2.91 5.05
CA ARG A 233 -7.28 -4.06 4.44
C ARG A 233 -7.25 -4.04 2.91
N THR A 234 -7.26 -2.87 2.29
CA THR A 234 -7.11 -2.73 0.83
C THR A 234 -5.64 -2.61 0.39
N LYS A 235 -4.68 -2.74 1.33
CA LYS A 235 -3.24 -2.56 1.07
C LYS A 235 -2.91 -1.27 0.30
N ARG A 236 -3.65 -0.19 0.57
CA ARG A 236 -3.30 1.17 0.13
C ARG A 236 -2.25 1.80 1.04
N MET A 237 -2.21 1.34 2.28
CA MET A 237 -1.19 1.70 3.26
C MET A 237 -0.62 0.43 3.90
N PRO A 238 0.69 0.44 4.23
CA PRO A 238 1.68 1.45 3.84
C PRO A 238 1.93 1.47 2.32
N PRO A 239 2.39 2.61 1.75
CA PRO A 239 2.54 2.76 0.31
C PRO A 239 3.67 1.85 -0.22
N GLY A 240 3.60 1.49 -1.50
CA GLY A 240 4.62 0.68 -2.19
C GLY A 240 4.23 -0.77 -2.43
N GLN A 241 3.28 -1.32 -1.67
CA GLN A 241 2.70 -2.65 -1.89
C GLN A 241 3.75 -3.77 -2.07
N VAL A 242 4.88 -3.63 -1.37
CA VAL A 242 6.00 -4.58 -1.45
C VAL A 242 5.55 -5.93 -0.91
N ASP A 243 5.75 -6.98 -1.69
CA ASP A 243 5.45 -8.33 -1.28
C ASP A 243 6.52 -8.85 -0.30
N PRO A 244 6.19 -9.07 0.98
CA PRO A 244 7.17 -9.52 1.97
C PRO A 244 7.64 -10.97 1.74
N HIS A 245 7.05 -11.71 0.79
CA HIS A 245 7.50 -13.06 0.44
C HIS A 245 8.69 -13.05 -0.52
N ILE A 246 8.98 -11.92 -1.17
CA ILE A 246 10.02 -11.80 -2.18
C ILE A 246 11.16 -10.96 -1.62
N GLY A 247 12.33 -11.57 -1.43
CA GLY A 247 13.54 -10.86 -1.02
C GLY A 247 13.45 -10.22 0.38
N ASN A 248 14.49 -9.45 0.72
CA ASN A 248 14.55 -8.67 1.96
C ASN A 248 14.79 -7.21 1.60
N PHE A 249 13.78 -6.38 1.82
CA PHE A 249 13.83 -4.96 1.53
C PHE A 249 13.93 -4.16 2.82
N LYS A 250 14.63 -3.03 2.76
CA LYS A 250 14.68 -2.06 3.87
C LYS A 250 13.56 -1.04 3.70
N GLU A 251 13.11 -0.45 4.79
CA GLU A 251 12.15 0.67 4.80
C GLU A 251 10.84 0.37 4.02
N THR A 252 10.37 -0.88 4.07
CA THR A 252 9.10 -1.26 3.43
C THR A 252 7.88 -0.81 4.21
N TYR A 253 8.04 -0.58 5.52
CA TYR A 253 6.97 -0.27 6.47
C TYR A 253 5.84 -1.32 6.47
N THR A 254 6.04 -2.50 5.88
CA THR A 254 5.00 -3.52 5.73
C THR A 254 4.57 -4.05 7.09
N LEU A 255 3.27 -4.05 7.36
CA LEU A 255 2.72 -4.64 8.58
C LEU A 255 2.78 -6.16 8.51
N THR A 256 3.28 -6.78 9.57
CA THR A 256 3.20 -8.23 9.75
C THR A 256 1.74 -8.68 9.92
N PRO A 257 1.43 -9.98 9.71
CA PRO A 257 0.09 -10.51 9.98
C PRO A 257 -0.38 -10.22 11.41
N ALA A 258 0.49 -10.34 12.41
CA ALA A 258 0.16 -10.07 13.81
C ALA A 258 -0.13 -8.59 14.09
N GLU A 259 0.65 -7.67 13.51
CA GLU A 259 0.39 -6.23 13.62
C GLU A 259 -0.92 -5.84 12.93
N THR A 260 -1.19 -6.39 11.74
CA THR A 260 -2.45 -6.21 11.03
C THR A 260 -3.63 -6.68 11.87
N GLN A 261 -3.55 -7.87 12.47
CA GLN A 261 -4.56 -8.40 13.37
C GLN A 261 -4.82 -7.49 14.58
N LYS A 262 -3.75 -7.06 15.28
CA LYS A 262 -3.88 -6.16 16.44
C LYS A 262 -4.57 -4.86 16.05
N LEU A 263 -4.10 -4.21 14.99
CA LEU A 263 -4.64 -2.95 14.52
C LEU A 263 -6.11 -3.09 14.10
N VAL A 264 -6.45 -4.07 13.27
CA VAL A 264 -7.82 -4.28 12.79
C VAL A 264 -8.75 -4.67 13.94
N HIS A 265 -8.36 -5.61 14.82
CA HIS A 265 -9.21 -6.03 15.93
C HIS A 265 -9.42 -4.91 16.94
N TRP A 266 -8.42 -4.06 17.18
CA TRP A 266 -8.57 -2.88 18.02
C TRP A 266 -9.57 -1.88 17.44
N VAL A 267 -9.50 -1.59 16.13
CA VAL A 267 -10.49 -0.73 15.46
C VAL A 267 -11.89 -1.33 15.55
N GLU A 268 -12.03 -2.64 15.28
CA GLU A 268 -13.33 -3.33 15.33
C GLU A 268 -13.91 -3.43 16.74
N ALA A 269 -13.07 -3.42 17.77
CA ALA A 269 -13.47 -3.32 19.18
C ALA A 269 -13.82 -1.89 19.62
N GLY A 270 -13.85 -0.92 18.69
CA GLY A 270 -14.23 0.47 18.95
C GLY A 270 -13.09 1.43 19.22
N ALA A 271 -11.85 1.04 18.89
CA ALA A 271 -10.64 1.87 19.02
C ALA A 271 -10.48 2.46 20.43
N GLN A 272 -10.62 1.63 21.46
CA GLN A 272 -10.62 2.07 22.86
C GLN A 272 -9.23 2.57 23.29
N LYS A 273 -9.20 3.64 24.07
CA LYS A 273 -7.98 4.12 24.74
C LYS A 273 -7.77 3.30 26.01
N ASP A 274 -6.51 3.05 26.36
CA ASP A 274 -6.15 2.64 27.71
C ASP A 274 -5.89 3.87 28.59
N ASP A 275 -5.75 3.63 29.90
CA ASP A 275 -5.29 4.64 30.85
C ASP A 275 -3.83 5.04 30.61
N GLY A 276 -3.47 6.25 31.02
CA GLY A 276 -2.11 6.77 30.95
C GLY A 276 -1.86 7.78 29.82
N ALA A 277 -0.58 8.18 29.74
CA ALA A 277 -0.10 9.12 28.74
C ALA A 277 -0.16 8.51 27.34
N ASP A 278 -0.39 9.36 26.34
CA ASP A 278 -0.50 8.95 24.95
C ASP A 278 0.89 8.80 24.32
N PRO A 279 1.31 7.58 23.91
CA PRO A 279 2.64 7.37 23.34
C PRO A 279 2.87 8.17 22.05
N LEU A 280 1.82 8.39 21.23
CA LEU A 280 1.96 9.13 19.98
C LEU A 280 2.21 10.63 20.22
N ALA A 281 1.66 11.19 21.30
CA ALA A 281 1.92 12.57 21.71
C ALA A 281 3.35 12.75 22.29
N ALA A 282 3.97 11.65 22.72
CA ALA A 282 5.35 11.64 23.19
C ALA A 282 6.38 11.52 22.06
N LEU A 283 5.97 11.26 20.82
CA LEU A 283 6.89 11.22 19.68
C LEU A 283 7.63 12.55 19.52
N ARG A 284 8.92 12.46 19.23
CA ARG A 284 9.79 13.61 18.98
C ARG A 284 10.46 13.41 17.63
N TRP A 285 10.38 14.45 16.80
CA TRP A 285 11.04 14.49 15.50
C TRP A 285 12.28 15.37 15.60
N PRO A 286 13.31 15.13 14.78
CA PRO A 286 14.45 16.06 14.67
C PRO A 286 13.95 17.49 14.45
N ALA A 287 14.53 18.45 15.17
CA ALA A 287 14.17 19.86 15.04
C ALA A 287 14.62 20.45 13.69
N THR A 288 15.68 19.87 13.10
CA THR A 288 16.12 20.24 11.76
C THR A 288 15.19 19.65 10.70
N LYS A 289 14.97 20.41 9.62
CA LYS A 289 14.26 19.96 8.43
C LYS A 289 15.09 18.99 7.58
N TRP A 290 16.40 18.93 7.82
CA TRP A 290 17.36 18.09 7.11
C TRP A 290 17.51 16.74 7.79
N ALA A 291 17.43 15.66 7.00
CA ALA A 291 17.45 14.31 7.54
C ALA A 291 18.82 13.87 8.07
N LEU A 292 19.91 14.52 7.60
CA LEU A 292 21.30 14.18 7.92
C LEU A 292 21.97 15.19 8.86
N GLY A 293 21.20 16.03 9.55
CA GLY A 293 21.71 17.23 10.22
C GLY A 293 21.88 18.39 9.24
N GLU A 294 22.42 19.53 9.66
CA GLU A 294 22.62 20.66 8.74
C GLU A 294 23.58 20.28 7.60
N PRO A 295 23.27 20.66 6.35
CA PRO A 295 24.15 20.46 5.20
C PRO A 295 25.36 21.39 5.24
N ASP A 296 26.44 20.95 4.60
CA ASP A 296 27.64 21.77 4.42
C ASP A 296 27.39 22.92 3.44
N LEU A 297 26.44 22.75 2.50
CA LEU A 297 26.00 23.79 1.58
C LEU A 297 24.49 23.70 1.30
N VAL A 298 23.80 24.84 1.33
CA VAL A 298 22.38 24.96 0.93
C VAL A 298 22.29 25.74 -0.38
N VAL A 299 21.77 25.09 -1.41
CA VAL A 299 21.44 25.71 -2.69
C VAL A 299 19.97 26.15 -2.65
N LYS A 300 19.72 27.45 -2.80
CA LYS A 300 18.37 28.01 -2.81
C LYS A 300 17.83 28.04 -4.23
N VAL A 301 16.67 27.42 -4.45
CA VAL A 301 15.98 27.47 -5.73
C VAL A 301 15.15 28.76 -5.79
N PRO A 302 15.24 29.54 -6.88
CA PRO A 302 14.40 30.73 -7.07
C PRO A 302 12.91 30.41 -6.87
N PRO A 303 12.15 31.23 -6.11
CA PRO A 303 10.75 30.95 -5.83
C PRO A 303 9.88 30.88 -7.09
N GLN A 304 9.04 29.85 -7.18
CA GLN A 304 8.09 29.66 -8.29
C GLN A 304 6.66 29.93 -7.81
N LYS A 305 5.93 30.77 -8.54
CA LYS A 305 4.51 31.01 -8.26
C LYS A 305 3.66 29.93 -8.90
N VAL A 306 2.85 29.25 -8.10
CA VAL A 306 1.92 28.22 -8.56
C VAL A 306 0.48 28.74 -8.42
N PRO A 307 -0.30 28.81 -9.51
CA PRO A 307 -1.69 29.24 -9.45
C PRO A 307 -2.56 28.20 -8.73
N ALA A 308 -3.76 28.62 -8.32
CA ALA A 308 -4.71 27.73 -7.65
C ALA A 308 -5.20 26.58 -8.55
N THR A 309 -5.35 26.83 -9.85
CA THR A 309 -5.87 25.87 -10.82
C THR A 309 -5.15 26.01 -12.16
N GLY A 310 -5.14 24.94 -12.95
CA GLY A 310 -4.61 24.91 -14.31
C GLY A 310 -3.53 23.85 -14.49
N VAL A 311 -3.15 23.62 -15.73
CA VAL A 311 -2.00 22.78 -16.07
C VAL A 311 -0.82 23.70 -16.30
N LEU A 312 0.32 23.41 -15.67
CA LEU A 312 1.55 24.17 -15.85
C LEU A 312 2.51 23.40 -16.74
N ASP A 313 3.14 24.12 -17.67
CA ASP A 313 4.31 23.61 -18.38
C ASP A 313 5.49 23.41 -17.41
N TYR A 314 6.42 22.54 -17.80
CA TYR A 314 7.68 22.37 -17.07
C TYR A 314 8.45 23.68 -17.01
N ILE A 315 8.80 24.10 -15.80
CA ILE A 315 9.59 25.30 -15.56
C ILE A 315 11.06 24.91 -15.54
N ARG A 316 11.89 25.60 -16.32
CA ARG A 316 13.35 25.37 -16.33
C ARG A 316 14.06 26.52 -15.63
N VAL A 317 14.90 26.17 -14.64
CA VAL A 317 15.64 27.15 -13.84
C VAL A 317 17.09 26.70 -13.75
N ASP A 318 18.01 27.57 -14.17
CA ASP A 318 19.44 27.37 -13.98
C ASP A 318 19.85 28.05 -12.67
N VAL A 319 20.33 27.28 -11.68
CA VAL A 319 20.69 27.74 -10.34
C VAL A 319 22.20 27.64 -10.15
N PRO A 320 22.95 28.76 -10.18
CA PRO A 320 24.37 28.75 -9.84
C PRO A 320 24.60 28.22 -8.43
N ILE A 321 25.56 27.31 -8.27
CA ILE A 321 25.94 26.80 -6.94
C ILE A 321 27.01 27.75 -6.37
N GLU A 322 26.53 28.72 -5.60
CA GLU A 322 27.37 29.68 -4.88
C GLU A 322 27.86 29.11 -3.55
N GLY A 323 28.83 29.78 -2.91
CA GLY A 323 29.35 29.39 -1.58
C GLY A 323 30.41 28.29 -1.59
N LEU A 324 30.81 27.80 -2.77
CA LEU A 324 31.89 26.82 -2.90
C LEU A 324 33.23 27.53 -3.17
N ASP A 325 34.21 27.36 -2.28
CA ASP A 325 35.54 27.98 -2.40
C ASP A 325 36.52 27.14 -3.24
N ARG A 326 36.30 25.82 -3.32
CA ARG A 326 37.09 24.81 -4.03
C ARG A 326 36.23 23.59 -4.39
N ASP A 327 36.69 22.71 -5.28
CA ASP A 327 35.94 21.50 -5.63
C ASP A 327 35.75 20.58 -4.40
N ARG A 328 34.56 19.96 -4.26
CA ARG A 328 34.21 19.10 -3.11
C ARG A 328 33.55 17.81 -3.55
N TRP A 329 33.90 16.70 -2.91
CA TRP A 329 33.24 15.42 -3.10
C TRP A 329 31.92 15.36 -2.32
N VAL A 330 30.81 15.16 -3.02
CA VAL A 330 29.46 15.04 -2.47
C VAL A 330 29.22 13.59 -2.05
N ARG A 331 28.76 13.41 -0.81
CA ARG A 331 28.39 12.09 -0.24
C ARG A 331 26.90 11.93 0.01
N ALA A 332 26.15 13.03 0.02
CA ALA A 332 24.70 12.99 0.11
C ALA A 332 24.11 14.29 -0.42
N SER A 333 22.85 14.21 -0.86
CA SER A 333 22.04 15.37 -1.20
C SER A 333 20.58 15.17 -0.80
N GLN A 334 19.89 16.25 -0.47
CA GLN A 334 18.47 16.23 -0.10
C GLN A 334 17.76 17.42 -0.73
N TYR A 335 16.69 17.18 -1.48
CA TYR A 335 15.81 18.22 -1.96
C TYR A 335 14.65 18.42 -0.99
N LEU A 336 14.43 19.66 -0.57
CA LEU A 336 13.28 20.07 0.24
C LEU A 336 12.41 21.02 -0.59
N ALA A 337 11.22 20.55 -0.99
CA ALA A 337 10.22 21.40 -1.59
C ALA A 337 9.79 22.50 -0.61
N GLY A 338 9.69 23.74 -1.11
CA GLY A 338 9.17 24.87 -0.34
C GLY A 338 7.69 24.68 -0.03
N ASP A 339 6.91 24.24 -1.03
CA ASP A 339 5.54 23.78 -0.85
C ASP A 339 5.37 22.35 -1.42
N ARG A 340 5.45 21.37 -0.51
CA ARG A 340 5.29 19.93 -0.80
C ARG A 340 3.93 19.57 -1.39
N THR A 341 2.94 20.45 -1.29
CA THR A 341 1.57 20.17 -1.75
C THR A 341 1.36 20.43 -3.24
N VAL A 342 2.32 21.06 -3.91
CA VAL A 342 2.24 21.42 -5.33
C VAL A 342 3.42 20.94 -6.19
N LEU A 343 4.62 20.75 -5.63
CA LEU A 343 5.76 20.24 -6.41
C LEU A 343 5.58 18.73 -6.67
N HIS A 344 5.41 18.35 -7.92
CA HIS A 344 5.15 16.96 -8.32
C HIS A 344 6.45 16.18 -8.57
N HIS A 345 7.44 16.79 -9.22
CA HIS A 345 8.80 16.26 -9.28
C HIS A 345 9.78 17.32 -9.81
N THR A 346 11.07 17.05 -9.66
CA THR A 346 12.11 17.77 -10.39
C THR A 346 13.00 16.82 -11.17
N LEU A 347 13.59 17.33 -12.25
CA LEU A 347 14.72 16.70 -12.92
C LEU A 347 15.92 17.62 -12.77
N ASN A 348 17.04 17.04 -12.37
CA ASN A 348 18.22 17.80 -11.98
C ASN A 348 19.39 17.41 -12.86
N ASN A 349 20.02 18.40 -13.49
CA ASN A 349 21.22 18.20 -14.28
C ASN A 349 22.32 19.15 -13.78
N LEU A 350 23.43 18.60 -13.32
CA LEU A 350 24.57 19.40 -12.90
C LEU A 350 25.42 19.76 -14.13
N ILE A 351 25.72 21.05 -14.28
CA ILE A 351 26.52 21.61 -15.37
C ILE A 351 27.83 22.13 -14.75
N PRO A 352 28.96 21.42 -14.92
CA PRO A 352 30.24 21.91 -14.43
C PRO A 352 30.72 23.16 -15.21
N PRO A 353 31.61 23.98 -14.65
CA PRO A 353 32.07 25.23 -15.28
C PRO A 353 32.79 25.00 -16.62
N ASP A 354 33.40 23.82 -16.80
CA ASP A 354 34.11 23.40 -18.01
C ASP A 354 33.23 22.58 -18.97
N ALA A 355 31.91 22.51 -18.73
CA ALA A 355 30.98 21.84 -19.63
C ALA A 355 30.97 22.50 -21.01
N LYS A 356 31.04 21.66 -22.07
CA LYS A 356 30.72 22.12 -23.43
C LYS A 356 29.24 22.52 -23.49
N LYS A 357 28.89 23.54 -24.28
CA LYS A 357 27.56 24.20 -24.33
C LYS A 357 26.37 23.25 -24.57
N ASP A 358 26.65 22.03 -25.01
CA ASP A 358 25.70 21.02 -25.46
C ASP A 358 25.49 19.90 -24.42
N ALA A 359 26.13 19.98 -23.24
CA ALA A 359 26.11 18.96 -22.19
C ALA A 359 24.77 18.80 -21.44
N ARG A 360 23.67 19.41 -21.89
CA ARG A 360 22.32 19.34 -21.28
C ARG A 360 21.60 17.98 -21.48
N GLY A 361 22.34 16.91 -21.78
CA GLY A 361 21.80 15.77 -22.53
C GLY A 361 21.76 14.41 -21.83
N ALA A 362 22.29 14.23 -20.63
CA ALA A 362 22.36 12.89 -20.05
C ALA A 362 21.35 12.66 -18.94
N PHE A 363 20.10 12.42 -19.34
CA PHE A 363 18.97 12.21 -18.45
C PHE A 363 18.97 10.86 -17.70
N LEU A 364 19.89 9.94 -18.01
CA LEU A 364 19.88 8.57 -17.48
C LEU A 364 21.30 7.99 -17.32
N GLY A 365 22.14 8.65 -16.52
CA GLY A 365 23.41 8.07 -16.09
C GLY A 365 24.50 7.96 -17.15
N GLY A 366 24.42 8.73 -18.24
CA GLY A 366 25.59 9.05 -19.06
C GLY A 366 26.30 10.28 -18.50
N GLY A 367 27.62 10.34 -18.57
CA GLY A 367 28.37 11.51 -18.09
C GLY A 367 29.73 11.15 -17.52
N ASP A 368 30.49 12.15 -17.09
CA ASP A 368 31.73 11.94 -16.34
C ASP A 368 31.40 11.17 -15.04
N PRO A 369 31.95 9.96 -14.84
CA PRO A 369 31.67 9.18 -13.63
C PRO A 369 32.15 9.88 -12.37
N ASN A 370 33.07 10.86 -12.47
CA ASN A 370 33.49 11.68 -11.35
C ASN A 370 32.51 12.81 -11.02
N GLN A 371 31.51 13.09 -11.84
CA GLN A 371 30.61 14.21 -11.58
C GLN A 371 29.63 13.89 -10.45
N ALA A 372 29.43 14.84 -9.52
CA ALA A 372 28.41 14.72 -8.48
C ALA A 372 27.00 14.54 -9.07
N ARG A 373 26.23 13.61 -8.48
CA ARG A 373 24.79 13.49 -8.68
C ARG A 373 24.08 14.29 -7.59
N ILE A 374 23.19 15.19 -8.00
CA ILE A 374 22.36 15.97 -7.09
C ILE A 374 20.93 15.46 -7.17
N THR A 375 20.41 14.96 -6.05
CA THR A 375 19.14 14.23 -6.02
C THR A 375 17.98 15.04 -6.59
N ALA A 376 17.14 14.38 -7.38
CA ALA A 376 15.86 14.89 -7.82
C ALA A 376 14.84 14.88 -6.66
N TYR A 377 13.73 15.59 -6.86
CA TYR A 377 12.60 15.52 -5.94
C TYR A 377 11.46 14.71 -6.54
N ILE A 378 10.88 13.84 -5.71
CA ILE A 378 9.52 13.30 -5.85
C ILE A 378 8.87 13.33 -4.45
N PRO A 379 7.55 13.52 -4.34
CA PRO A 379 6.87 13.44 -3.06
C PRO A 379 7.19 12.13 -2.33
N GLY A 380 7.81 12.26 -1.15
CA GLY A 380 8.14 11.13 -0.29
C GLY A 380 9.56 10.63 -0.44
N ALA A 381 10.35 11.22 -1.36
CA ALA A 381 11.76 10.92 -1.53
C ALA A 381 12.52 11.06 -0.20
N GLN A 382 13.33 10.03 0.09
CA GLN A 382 14.35 10.11 1.11
C GLN A 382 15.56 10.89 0.57
N PRO A 383 16.45 11.39 1.44
CA PRO A 383 17.74 11.92 1.00
C PRO A 383 18.49 10.87 0.17
N GLN A 384 19.17 11.31 -0.88
CA GLN A 384 20.14 10.47 -1.56
C GLN A 384 21.40 10.42 -0.72
N ILE A 385 21.73 9.24 -0.21
CA ILE A 385 22.96 8.98 0.53
C ILE A 385 23.79 8.05 -0.35
N GLU A 386 24.97 8.52 -0.74
CA GLU A 386 25.90 7.70 -1.51
C GLU A 386 26.42 6.56 -0.61
N PRO A 387 26.51 5.32 -1.13
CA PRO A 387 27.16 4.22 -0.42
C PRO A 387 28.55 4.61 0.12
N PRO A 388 29.04 3.92 1.17
CA PRO A 388 30.38 4.19 1.70
C PRO A 388 31.44 4.19 0.59
N ASN A 389 32.35 5.18 0.63
CA ASN A 389 33.46 5.33 -0.32
C ASN A 389 33.06 5.58 -1.81
N THR A 390 31.82 6.02 -2.05
CA THR A 390 31.33 6.41 -3.38
C THR A 390 30.99 7.92 -3.43
N GLY A 391 30.31 8.38 -4.48
CA GLY A 391 29.94 9.79 -4.68
C GLY A 391 30.72 10.48 -5.80
N GLY A 392 30.46 11.77 -5.98
CA GLY A 392 31.00 12.54 -7.12
C GLY A 392 31.49 13.94 -6.74
N LEU A 393 32.37 14.47 -7.57
CA LEU A 393 32.98 15.78 -7.48
C LEU A 393 32.03 16.87 -7.97
N LEU A 394 31.75 17.82 -7.09
CA LEU A 394 31.12 19.08 -7.40
C LEU A 394 32.21 20.13 -7.61
N LYS A 395 32.36 20.59 -8.86
CA LYS A 395 33.34 21.63 -9.20
C LYS A 395 32.84 23.01 -8.80
N LYS A 396 33.76 23.87 -8.37
CA LYS A 396 33.50 25.29 -8.11
C LYS A 396 32.98 25.98 -9.37
N GLY A 397 31.90 26.75 -9.22
CA GLY A 397 31.26 27.45 -10.34
C GLY A 397 30.29 26.58 -11.15
N SER A 398 29.95 25.38 -10.68
CA SER A 398 28.91 24.57 -11.31
C SER A 398 27.53 25.23 -11.20
N THR A 399 26.67 24.95 -12.18
CA THR A 399 25.26 25.38 -12.21
C THR A 399 24.35 24.16 -12.19
N LEU A 400 23.27 24.20 -11.41
CA LEU A 400 22.26 23.16 -11.38
C LEU A 400 21.09 23.56 -12.28
N ALA A 401 20.95 22.88 -13.41
CA ALA A 401 19.79 23.04 -14.29
C ALA A 401 18.64 22.17 -13.77
N LEU A 402 17.59 22.82 -13.28
CA LEU A 402 16.39 22.21 -12.75
C LEU A 402 15.26 22.27 -13.77
N GLN A 403 14.52 21.17 -13.91
CA GLN A 403 13.22 21.16 -14.55
C GLN A 403 12.18 20.82 -13.49
N LEU A 404 11.30 21.76 -13.16
CA LEU A 404 10.30 21.65 -12.11
C LEU A 404 8.93 21.37 -12.73
N HIS A 405 8.22 20.38 -12.19
CA HIS A 405 6.86 20.04 -12.57
C HIS A 405 5.93 20.23 -11.36
N TYR A 406 4.84 20.99 -11.55
CA TYR A 406 3.89 21.31 -10.49
C TYR A 406 2.48 20.79 -10.81
N THR A 407 1.74 20.42 -9.77
CA THR A 407 0.33 20.07 -9.82
C THR A 407 -0.45 21.05 -8.96
N THR A 408 -1.42 21.75 -9.53
CA THR A 408 -2.26 22.71 -8.79
C THR A 408 -3.25 21.98 -7.87
N ASN A 409 -3.51 22.52 -6.68
CA ASN A 409 -4.32 21.88 -5.65
C ASN A 409 -5.52 22.72 -5.16
N GLY A 410 -5.91 23.74 -5.91
CA GLY A 410 -7.01 24.65 -5.57
C GLY A 410 -6.60 25.87 -4.73
N LYS A 411 -5.33 25.98 -4.32
CA LYS A 411 -4.81 27.14 -3.58
C LYS A 411 -3.55 27.69 -4.27
N ALA A 412 -3.56 28.99 -4.59
CA ALA A 412 -2.38 29.65 -5.10
C ALA A 412 -1.28 29.70 -4.02
N THR A 413 -0.05 29.41 -4.40
CA THR A 413 1.08 29.30 -3.47
C THR A 413 2.39 29.69 -4.15
N THR A 414 3.47 29.74 -3.36
CA THR A 414 4.83 29.96 -3.85
C THR A 414 5.70 28.82 -3.34
N ASP A 415 6.35 28.11 -4.26
CA ASP A 415 7.34 27.10 -3.93
C ASP A 415 8.74 27.74 -3.87
N ALA A 416 9.31 27.83 -2.67
CA ALA A 416 10.67 28.29 -2.43
C ALA A 416 11.53 27.12 -1.94
N SER A 417 11.96 26.29 -2.89
CA SER A 417 12.66 25.04 -2.62
C SER A 417 14.14 25.23 -2.25
N GLU A 418 14.70 24.27 -1.52
CA GLU A 418 16.10 24.26 -1.11
C GLU A 418 16.72 22.86 -1.30
N ILE A 419 18.02 22.83 -1.59
CA ILE A 419 18.79 21.59 -1.75
C ILE A 419 19.97 21.62 -0.78
N GLY A 420 20.02 20.66 0.12
CA GLY A 420 21.13 20.46 1.05
C GLY A 420 22.15 19.50 0.45
N LEU A 421 23.42 19.85 0.56
CA LEU A 421 24.55 19.04 0.12
C LEU A 421 25.47 18.73 1.31
N TRP A 422 25.87 17.46 1.43
CA TRP A 422 26.88 17.03 2.39
C TRP A 422 28.10 16.54 1.65
N PHE A 423 29.26 16.97 2.12
CA PHE A 423 30.54 16.65 1.53
C PHE A 423 31.29 15.61 2.36
N TYR A 424 32.25 14.95 1.71
CA TYR A 424 33.33 14.29 2.44
C TYR A 424 34.20 15.32 3.19
N PRO A 425 34.87 14.89 4.28
CA PRO A 425 35.95 15.65 4.89
C PRO A 425 36.97 16.11 3.85
N GLU A 426 37.61 17.25 4.11
CA GLU A 426 38.66 17.74 3.22
C GLU A 426 39.80 16.72 3.07
N GLY A 427 40.31 16.57 1.84
CA GLY A 427 41.36 15.60 1.51
C GLY A 427 40.87 14.17 1.33
N GLN A 428 39.62 13.84 1.69
CA GLN A 428 39.06 12.52 1.45
C GLN A 428 38.46 12.43 0.04
N VAL A 429 39.02 11.54 -0.78
CA VAL A 429 38.54 11.22 -2.12
C VAL A 429 37.91 9.83 -2.08
N PRO A 430 36.63 9.66 -2.44
CA PRO A 430 36.03 8.33 -2.56
C PRO A 430 36.79 7.53 -3.63
N ALA A 431 37.02 6.24 -3.42
CA ALA A 431 37.74 5.40 -4.38
C ALA A 431 36.85 4.89 -5.50
N GLU A 432 35.53 4.83 -5.28
CA GLU A 432 34.56 4.24 -6.21
C GLU A 432 33.64 5.31 -6.82
N ARG A 433 33.04 5.00 -7.98
CA ARG A 433 32.08 5.88 -8.66
C ARG A 433 30.80 5.11 -8.95
N MET A 434 29.66 5.77 -8.77
CA MET A 434 28.37 5.22 -9.17
C MET A 434 28.04 5.62 -10.60
N ALA A 435 27.90 4.62 -11.45
CA ALA A 435 27.46 4.77 -12.84
C ALA A 435 26.05 4.20 -13.01
N GLY A 436 25.05 5.07 -12.85
CA GLY A 436 23.63 4.74 -13.04
C GLY A 436 22.94 4.37 -11.73
N ASP A 437 21.71 4.85 -11.55
CA ASP A 437 20.91 4.62 -10.32
C ASP A 437 19.62 3.82 -10.61
N CYS A 438 19.39 3.45 -11.87
CA CYS A 438 18.18 2.76 -12.27
C CYS A 438 18.45 1.81 -13.45
N ALA A 439 18.01 0.56 -13.33
CA ALA A 439 17.72 -0.31 -14.48
C ALA A 439 16.40 0.14 -15.14
N CYS A 440 16.32 1.42 -15.52
CA CYS A 440 15.13 2.02 -16.08
C CYS A 440 15.04 1.68 -17.57
N ILE A 441 13.91 1.13 -18.00
CA ILE A 441 13.60 0.84 -19.41
C ILE A 441 13.09 2.10 -20.12
N PHE A 442 13.78 3.23 -19.97
CA PHE A 442 13.48 4.48 -20.67
C PHE A 442 14.48 4.68 -21.81
N THR A 443 14.46 3.80 -22.81
CA THR A 443 15.39 3.89 -23.94
C THR A 443 14.87 4.75 -25.07
N ARG A 444 15.82 5.28 -25.85
CA ARG A 444 15.57 5.67 -27.25
C ARG A 444 15.21 4.40 -28.01
N GLY A 445 13.96 4.30 -28.47
CA GLY A 445 13.42 3.09 -29.13
C GLY A 445 12.20 2.48 -28.44
N TRP A 446 11.57 3.22 -27.52
CA TRP A 446 10.34 2.82 -26.84
C TRP A 446 9.30 2.29 -27.84
N GLN A 447 8.91 1.03 -27.70
CA GLN A 447 7.85 0.45 -28.51
C GLN A 447 6.51 0.94 -27.97
N THR A 448 5.67 1.45 -28.86
CA THR A 448 4.30 1.84 -28.52
C THR A 448 3.58 0.62 -27.92
N ILE A 449 3.18 0.71 -26.66
CA ILE A 449 2.33 -0.30 -26.03
C ILE A 449 1.00 -0.29 -26.80
N PRO A 450 0.61 -1.41 -27.45
CA PRO A 450 -0.64 -1.46 -28.19
C PRO A 450 -1.83 -1.20 -27.27
N PRO A 451 -2.88 -0.50 -27.74
CA PRO A 451 -4.11 -0.35 -26.97
C PRO A 451 -4.62 -1.70 -26.47
N HIS A 452 -5.05 -1.74 -25.19
CA HIS A 452 -5.60 -2.93 -24.52
C HIS A 452 -4.64 -4.10 -24.29
N ASN A 453 -3.34 -3.91 -24.47
CA ASN A 453 -2.34 -4.90 -24.06
C ASN A 453 -1.88 -4.64 -22.62
N GLY A 454 -2.62 -5.20 -21.65
CA GLY A 454 -2.37 -4.99 -20.21
C GLY A 454 -1.09 -5.64 -19.68
N ASP A 455 -0.57 -6.64 -20.39
CA ASP A 455 0.61 -7.43 -20.00
C ASP A 455 1.71 -7.32 -21.07
N PHE A 456 1.92 -6.12 -21.63
CA PHE A 456 2.95 -5.88 -22.64
C PHE A 456 4.36 -6.07 -22.05
N GLU A 457 5.05 -7.12 -22.48
CA GLU A 457 6.42 -7.41 -22.06
C GLU A 457 7.42 -6.53 -22.84
N MET A 458 8.30 -5.86 -22.10
CA MET A 458 9.44 -5.15 -22.67
C MET A 458 10.71 -5.65 -22.00
N THR A 459 11.64 -6.17 -22.80
CA THR A 459 12.91 -6.69 -22.34
C THR A 459 14.05 -5.85 -22.87
N GLN A 460 14.96 -5.47 -21.98
CA GLN A 460 16.19 -4.78 -22.32
C GLN A 460 17.36 -5.46 -21.62
N THR A 461 18.48 -5.55 -22.33
CA THR A 461 19.75 -6.01 -21.79
C THR A 461 20.72 -4.84 -21.74
N ILE A 462 21.42 -4.70 -20.63
CA ILE A 462 22.58 -3.82 -20.51
C ILE A 462 23.83 -4.66 -20.29
N THR A 463 24.96 -4.26 -20.87
CA THR A 463 26.25 -4.87 -20.58
C THR A 463 26.90 -4.07 -19.45
N VAL A 464 27.11 -4.73 -18.32
CA VAL A 464 27.83 -4.16 -17.19
C VAL A 464 29.29 -4.61 -17.24
N PRO A 465 30.27 -3.70 -17.05
CA PRO A 465 31.69 -4.08 -16.98
C PRO A 465 31.94 -5.10 -15.85
N LYS A 466 32.91 -5.99 -16.03
CA LYS A 466 33.20 -7.07 -15.05
C LYS A 466 33.66 -6.54 -13.70
N GLU A 467 34.26 -5.36 -13.71
CA GLU A 467 34.79 -4.64 -12.55
C GLU A 467 33.73 -3.84 -11.78
N ALA A 468 32.48 -3.80 -12.25
CA ALA A 468 31.40 -3.14 -11.53
C ALA A 468 30.84 -4.03 -10.42
N PHE A 469 30.58 -3.42 -9.26
CA PHE A 469 29.80 -4.03 -8.20
C PHE A 469 28.31 -3.80 -8.52
N ILE A 470 27.53 -4.88 -8.59
CA ILE A 470 26.08 -4.86 -8.83
C ILE A 470 25.32 -5.07 -7.53
#